data_AF-L9W620-F1
#
_entry.id   AF-L9W620-F1
#
_cell.length_a   1.000
_cell.length_b   1.000
_cell.length_c   1.000
_cell.angle_alpha   90.00
_cell.angle_beta   90.00
_cell.angle_gamma   90.00
#
_symmetry.space_group_name_H-M   'P 1'
#
loop_
_entity.id
_entity.type
_entity.pdbx_description
1 polymer ?
#
loop_
_entity_poly.entity_id
_entity_poly.type
_entity_poly.pdbx_seq_one_letter_code
_entity_poly.pdbx_strand_id
1 'polypeptide(L)'
;MSLVTGPNWSCRERCSLSDRLITVNAYTTLDYVEATAKGQEFEWGSVAVVNATVDREEPDAVHLQFELDNLAEQHLPKHMVNLELTPEQARALAADLGKHAACGENASAENDSTYSSH
;
A
#
# COMPACT_ATOMS: atom_id res chain seq x y z
N MET A 1 57.90 -17.10 -7.20
CA MET A 1 56.80 -18.08 -7.40
C MET A 1 56.26 -18.43 -6.03
N SER A 2 55.05 -18.09 -5.60
CA SER A 2 53.93 -17.38 -6.21
C SER A 2 53.20 -16.63 -5.09
N LEU A 3 52.91 -15.36 -5.29
CA LEU A 3 51.95 -14.60 -4.52
C LEU A 3 50.55 -15.12 -4.91
N VAL A 4 49.80 -15.69 -3.96
CA VAL A 4 48.37 -15.91 -4.15
C VAL A 4 47.64 -14.84 -3.36
N THR A 5 47.12 -13.90 -4.13
CA THR A 5 46.16 -12.86 -3.82
C THR A 5 44.88 -13.45 -3.24
N GLY A 6 44.36 -12.89 -2.14
CA GLY A 6 43.00 -13.19 -1.67
C GLY A 6 41.93 -12.55 -2.56
N PRO A 7 40.66 -12.96 -2.38
CA PRO A 7 39.51 -12.07 -2.51
C PRO A 7 38.81 -11.97 -1.13
N ASN A 8 38.83 -10.80 -0.50
CA ASN A 8 37.77 -9.79 -0.63
C ASN A 8 36.38 -10.36 -0.32
N TRP A 9 36.08 -10.61 0.96
CA TRP A 9 34.70 -10.73 1.40
C TRP A 9 34.07 -9.34 1.42
N SER A 10 33.73 -8.86 0.23
CA SER A 10 32.85 -7.73 0.06
C SER A 10 31.49 -8.15 0.63
N CYS A 11 31.24 -7.78 1.89
CA CYS A 11 29.89 -7.68 2.40
C CYS A 11 29.23 -6.49 1.67
N ARG A 12 28.91 -6.72 0.39
CA ARG A 12 28.15 -5.82 -0.49
C ARG A 12 26.88 -6.56 -0.87
N GLU A 13 26.08 -6.86 0.11
CA GLU A 13 24.65 -7.08 -0.06
C GLU A 13 24.00 -6.35 1.10
N ARG A 14 23.41 -5.21 0.75
CA ARG A 14 22.53 -4.43 1.60
C ARG A 14 21.48 -5.40 2.15
N CYS A 15 21.58 -5.76 3.42
CA CYS A 15 20.38 -5.86 4.24
C CYS A 15 19.80 -4.44 4.32
N SER A 16 19.02 -4.05 3.32
CA SER A 16 18.23 -2.82 3.34
C SER A 16 16.78 -3.23 3.50
N LEU A 17 16.19 -2.81 4.61
CA LEU A 17 14.80 -3.00 5.02
C LEU A 17 13.81 -2.90 3.85
N SER A 18 13.05 -3.98 3.65
CA SER A 18 11.90 -4.16 2.76
C SER A 18 12.17 -4.11 1.25
N ASP A 19 12.00 -5.26 0.59
CA ASP A 19 11.86 -5.39 -0.86
C ASP A 19 10.51 -4.80 -1.37
N ARG A 20 10.25 -3.54 -1.04
CA ARG A 20 9.05 -2.80 -1.48
C ARG A 20 9.35 -2.02 -2.76
N LEU A 21 8.41 -2.04 -3.69
CA LEU A 21 8.45 -1.31 -4.96
C LEU A 21 8.03 0.16 -4.77
N ILE A 22 7.04 0.41 -3.92
CA ILE A 22 6.62 1.74 -3.50
C ILE A 22 7.59 2.25 -2.42
N THR A 23 8.21 3.38 -2.70
CA THR A 23 9.04 4.08 -1.71
C THR A 23 8.16 4.81 -0.71
N VAL A 24 8.03 4.23 0.49
CA VAL A 24 7.34 4.83 1.64
C VAL A 24 8.07 6.10 2.06
N ASN A 25 7.37 7.24 2.03
CA ASN A 25 7.89 8.53 2.46
C ASN A 25 6.77 9.37 3.09
N ALA A 26 7.09 10.57 3.60
CA ALA A 26 6.10 11.43 4.28
C ALA A 26 4.93 11.91 3.38
N TYR A 27 5.00 11.65 2.07
CA TYR A 27 3.96 11.96 1.10
C TYR A 27 3.16 10.74 0.65
N THR A 28 3.45 9.55 1.18
CA THR A 28 2.56 8.40 1.01
C THR A 28 1.21 8.71 1.64
N THR A 29 0.13 8.33 0.97
CA THR A 29 -1.21 8.57 1.49
C THR A 29 -1.50 7.69 2.73
N LEU A 30 -1.17 6.39 2.69
CA LEU A 30 -1.34 5.44 3.79
C LEU A 30 -0.20 4.41 3.81
N ASP A 31 0.51 4.28 4.92
CA ASP A 31 1.73 3.44 5.00
C ASP A 31 1.50 2.00 5.49
N TYR A 32 0.47 1.79 6.31
CA TYR A 32 0.19 0.51 6.96
C TYR A 32 -1.31 0.29 7.08
N VAL A 33 -1.92 -0.15 5.99
CA VAL A 33 -3.32 -0.59 6.00
C VAL A 33 -3.38 -2.11 5.96
N GLU A 34 -4.32 -2.68 6.70
CA GLU A 34 -4.67 -4.10 6.58
C GLU A 34 -5.27 -4.33 5.19
N ALA A 35 -4.71 -5.28 4.46
CA ALA A 35 -5.13 -5.64 3.12
C ALA A 35 -5.42 -7.13 3.03
N THR A 36 -6.35 -7.49 2.16
CA THR A 36 -6.65 -8.88 1.85
C THR A 36 -6.71 -9.06 0.35
N ALA A 37 -5.80 -9.86 -0.19
CA ALA A 37 -5.89 -10.30 -1.56
C ALA A 37 -6.76 -11.56 -1.65
N LYS A 38 -7.77 -11.51 -2.51
CA LYS A 38 -8.67 -12.64 -2.77
C LYS A 38 -8.53 -13.06 -4.23
N GLY A 39 -8.01 -14.26 -4.44
CA GLY A 39 -8.05 -14.95 -5.71
C GLY A 39 -9.16 -16.00 -5.73
N GLN A 40 -9.35 -16.68 -6.86
CA GLN A 40 -10.36 -17.75 -6.96
C GLN A 40 -10.09 -18.90 -5.96
N GLU A 41 -8.81 -19.24 -5.74
CA GLU A 41 -8.39 -20.40 -4.95
C GLU A 41 -7.64 -20.01 -3.67
N PHE A 42 -7.50 -18.72 -3.37
CA PHE A 42 -6.78 -18.25 -2.18
C PHE A 42 -7.37 -16.97 -1.60
N GLU A 43 -7.21 -16.81 -0.29
CA GLU A 43 -7.43 -15.57 0.43
C GLU A 43 -6.20 -15.35 1.32
N TRP A 44 -5.59 -14.18 1.22
CA TRP A 44 -4.35 -13.88 1.92
C TRP A 44 -4.37 -12.46 2.49
N GLY A 45 -4.15 -12.36 3.80
CA GLY A 45 -4.01 -11.11 4.52
C GLY A 45 -2.57 -10.64 4.56
N SER A 46 -2.35 -9.35 4.34
CA SER A 46 -1.06 -8.70 4.52
C SER A 46 -1.22 -7.23 4.85
N VAL A 47 -0.11 -6.56 5.13
CA VAL A 47 -0.06 -5.11 5.22
C VAL A 47 0.19 -4.52 3.83
N ALA A 48 -0.48 -3.42 3.51
CA ALA A 48 -0.29 -2.70 2.27
C ALA A 48 0.06 -1.23 2.47
N VAL A 49 0.69 -0.68 1.44
CA VAL A 49 0.96 0.75 1.26
C VAL A 49 0.04 1.26 0.15
N VAL A 50 -0.57 2.44 0.34
CA VAL A 50 -1.41 3.10 -0.65
C VAL A 50 -0.90 4.52 -0.89
N ASN A 51 -0.76 4.89 -2.16
CA ASN A 51 -0.28 6.21 -2.52
C ASN A 51 -1.10 6.83 -3.66
N ALA A 52 -1.52 8.08 -3.49
CA ALA A 52 -2.16 8.89 -4.53
C ALA A 52 -1.24 10.05 -4.90
N THR A 53 -0.79 10.10 -6.15
CA THR A 53 0.13 11.14 -6.65
C THR A 53 -0.32 11.70 -7.99
N VAL A 54 0.27 12.83 -8.37
CA VAL A 54 0.12 13.45 -9.69
C VAL A 54 1.52 13.77 -10.20
N ASP A 55 1.72 13.70 -11.51
CA ASP A 55 2.97 14.14 -12.12
C ASP A 55 3.19 15.64 -11.92
N ARG A 56 4.44 16.02 -11.67
CA ARG A 56 4.79 17.41 -11.35
C ARG A 56 4.80 18.32 -12.57
N GLU A 57 5.15 17.76 -13.73
CA GLU A 57 5.34 18.52 -14.96
C GLU A 57 4.06 18.52 -15.81
N GLU A 58 3.35 17.40 -15.86
CA GLU A 58 2.10 17.24 -16.62
C GLU A 58 1.02 16.58 -15.73
N PRO A 59 0.23 17.36 -14.97
CA PRO A 59 -0.72 16.83 -14.00
C PRO A 59 -2.06 16.45 -14.63
N ASP A 60 -2.03 15.67 -15.71
CA ASP A 60 -3.23 15.25 -16.45
C ASP A 60 -3.84 13.93 -15.92
N ALA A 61 -3.07 13.13 -15.17
CA ALA A 61 -3.51 11.91 -14.52
C ALA A 61 -3.19 11.87 -13.01
N VAL A 62 -4.06 11.20 -12.25
CA VAL A 62 -3.83 10.85 -10.85
C VAL A 62 -3.45 9.37 -10.79
N HIS A 63 -2.29 9.07 -10.21
CA HIS A 63 -1.82 7.71 -9.98
C HIS A 63 -2.26 7.23 -8.61
N LEU A 64 -3.14 6.22 -8.57
CA LEU A 64 -3.47 5.49 -7.35
C LEU A 64 -2.74 4.16 -7.34
N GLN A 65 -1.77 4.03 -6.44
CA GLN A 65 -0.86 2.90 -6.35
C GLN A 65 -1.08 2.13 -5.06
N PHE A 66 -1.02 0.81 -5.14
CA PHE A 66 -1.07 -0.07 -3.98
C PHE A 66 -0.10 -1.23 -4.12
N GLU A 67 0.56 -1.56 -3.01
CA GLU A 67 1.50 -2.66 -2.90
C GLU A 67 1.24 -3.43 -1.60
N LEU A 68 1.14 -4.75 -1.72
CA LEU A 68 1.06 -5.65 -0.58
C LEU A 68 2.47 -6.08 -0.19
N ASP A 69 2.77 -6.07 1.11
CA ASP A 69 3.99 -6.64 1.65
C ASP A 69 3.97 -8.16 1.48
N ASN A 70 4.83 -8.69 0.62
CA ASN A 70 4.85 -10.11 0.30
C ASN A 70 6.10 -10.83 0.81
N LEU A 71 6.75 -10.30 1.85
CA LEU A 71 7.93 -10.92 2.46
C LEU A 71 7.72 -12.39 2.86
N ALA A 72 6.48 -12.82 3.08
CA ALA A 72 6.14 -14.17 3.51
C ALA A 72 5.37 -15.04 2.48
N GLU A 73 5.01 -14.52 1.29
CA GLU A 73 3.99 -15.18 0.44
C GLU A 73 4.44 -15.48 -1.00
N GLN A 74 4.01 -16.63 -1.53
CA GLN A 74 4.31 -17.11 -2.89
C GLN A 74 3.14 -16.93 -3.86
N HIS A 75 1.91 -16.76 -3.36
CA HIS A 75 0.70 -16.64 -4.18
C HIS A 75 0.65 -15.36 -5.03
N LEU A 76 1.27 -14.29 -4.54
CA LEU A 76 1.36 -13.02 -5.24
C LEU A 76 2.84 -12.65 -5.45
N PRO A 77 3.35 -12.70 -6.70
CA PRO A 77 4.67 -12.16 -7.03
C PRO A 77 4.80 -10.71 -6.53
N LYS A 78 6.02 -10.21 -6.32
CA LYS A 78 6.23 -8.79 -6.01
C LYS A 78 5.64 -7.95 -7.13
N HIS A 79 4.49 -7.32 -6.85
CA HIS A 79 3.79 -6.49 -7.82
C HIS A 79 3.15 -5.30 -7.10
N MET A 80 3.33 -4.15 -7.73
CA MET A 80 2.57 -2.95 -7.45
C MET A 80 1.45 -2.89 -8.47
N VAL A 81 0.25 -2.56 -8.02
CA VAL A 81 -0.83 -2.16 -8.93
C VAL A 81 -0.84 -0.65 -9.00
N ASN A 82 -0.88 -0.11 -10.22
CA ASN A 82 -0.98 1.31 -10.49
C ASN A 82 -2.23 1.55 -11.33
N LEU A 83 -3.10 2.42 -10.84
CA LEU A 83 -4.26 2.91 -11.57
C LEU A 83 -3.99 4.34 -12.02
N GLU A 84 -4.08 4.58 -13.32
CA GLU A 84 -4.12 5.93 -13.90
C GLU A 84 -5.57 6.38 -13.98
N LEU A 85 -5.91 7.40 -13.20
CA LEU A 85 -7.25 7.96 -13.12
C LEU A 85 -7.25 9.36 -13.72
N THR A 86 -8.28 9.69 -14.49
CA THR A 86 -8.53 11.09 -14.82
C THR A 86 -8.89 11.87 -13.54
N PRO A 87 -8.72 13.20 -13.53
CA PRO A 87 -9.10 14.02 -12.38
C PRO A 87 -10.59 13.89 -12.01
N GLU A 88 -11.47 13.57 -12.96
CA GLU A 88 -12.88 13.31 -12.70
C GLU A 88 -13.09 11.97 -11.98
N GLN A 89 -12.47 10.90 -12.47
CA GLN A 89 -12.54 9.57 -11.84
C GLN A 89 -11.99 9.59 -10.41
N ALA A 90 -10.87 10.28 -10.19
CA ALA A 90 -10.27 10.42 -8.86
C ALA A 90 -11.22 11.13 -7.89
N ARG A 91 -11.87 12.23 -8.31
CA ARG A 91 -12.85 12.94 -7.46
C ARG A 91 -14.09 12.09 -7.16
N ALA A 92 -14.58 11.33 -8.14
CA ALA A 92 -15.70 10.43 -7.95
C ALA A 92 -15.37 9.34 -6.91
N LEU A 93 -14.20 8.70 -7.04
CA LEU A 93 -13.73 7.70 -6.08
C LEU A 93 -13.58 8.30 -4.67
N ALA A 94 -12.99 9.48 -4.54
CA ALA A 94 -12.85 10.16 -3.25
C ALA A 94 -14.21 10.48 -2.60
N ALA A 95 -15.19 10.91 -3.40
CA ALA A 95 -16.54 11.18 -2.90
C ALA A 95 -17.21 9.91 -2.36
N ASP A 96 -17.07 8.78 -3.06
CA ASP A 96 -17.65 7.51 -2.61
C ASP A 96 -16.94 6.96 -1.36
N LEU A 97 -15.61 7.08 -1.27
CA LEU A 97 -14.86 6.76 -0.05
C LEU A 97 -15.38 7.57 1.15
N GLY A 98 -15.59 8.88 0.98
CA GLY A 98 -16.13 9.75 2.03
C GLY A 98 -17.55 9.36 2.47
N LYS A 99 -18.42 8.98 1.53
CA LYS A 99 -19.78 8.49 1.86
C LYS A 99 -19.74 7.22 2.71
N HIS A 100 -18.89 6.26 2.34
CA HIS A 100 -18.77 4.99 3.07
C HIS A 100 -18.16 5.17 4.46
N ALA A 101 -17.18 6.07 4.61
CA ALA A 101 -16.63 6.42 5.92
C ALA A 101 -17.72 6.99 6.85
N ALA A 102 -18.48 7.99 6.37
CA ALA A 102 -19.56 8.60 7.16
C ALA A 102 -20.66 7.60 7.54
N CYS A 103 -20.98 6.65 6.65
CA CYS A 103 -21.92 5.57 6.95
C CYS A 103 -21.43 4.69 8.12
N GLY A 104 -20.16 4.29 8.10
CA GLY A 104 -19.56 3.50 9.17
C GLY A 104 -19.48 4.21 10.52
N GLU A 105 -19.19 5.52 10.51
CA GLU A 105 -19.18 6.36 11.71
C GLU A 105 -20.57 6.47 12.35
N ASN A 106 -21.60 6.72 11.55
CA ASN A 106 -22.98 6.80 12.03
C ASN A 106 -23.47 5.47 12.61
N ALA A 107 -23.13 4.34 11.96
CA ALA A 107 -23.46 3.01 12.47
C ALA A 107 -22.74 2.69 13.80
N SER A 108 -21.55 3.27 14.02
CA SER A 108 -20.79 3.10 15.26
C SER A 108 -21.36 3.97 16.40
N ALA A 109 -21.86 5.19 16.08
CA ALA A 109 -22.45 6.11 17.05
C ALA A 109 -23.81 5.64 17.60
N GLU A 110 -24.63 4.95 16.80
CA GLU A 110 -25.90 4.39 17.28
C GLU A 110 -25.69 3.26 18.31
N ASN A 111 -24.65 2.44 18.13
CA ASN A 111 -24.32 1.34 19.04
C ASN A 111 -23.78 1.81 20.41
N ASP A 112 -23.13 2.98 20.48
CA ASP A 112 -22.57 3.53 21.73
C ASP A 112 -23.63 4.25 22.59
N SER A 113 -24.73 4.71 21.98
CA SER A 113 -25.83 5.38 22.69
C SER A 113 -26.68 4.45 23.57
N THR A 114 -26.54 3.12 23.40
CA THR A 114 -27.32 2.12 24.15
C THR A 114 -26.72 1.83 25.54
N TYR A 115 -25.45 2.16 25.80
CA TYR A 115 -24.76 1.81 27.06
C TYR A 115 -24.75 2.90 28.15
N SER A 116 -25.35 4.08 27.91
CA SER A 116 -25.31 5.21 28.87
C SER A 116 -26.67 5.53 29.52
N SER A 117 -27.62 4.59 29.50
CA SER A 117 -28.94 4.75 30.13
C SER A 117 -29.25 3.64 31.14
N HIS A 118 -28.40 3.47 32.15
CA HIS A 118 -28.73 2.78 33.41
C HIS A 118 -28.25 3.57 34.62
#